data_AF-A0A2V8LID7-F1
#
_entry.id   AF-A0A2V8LID7-F1
#
_cell.length_a   1.000
_cell.length_b   1.000
_cell.length_c   1.000
_cell.angle_alpha   90.00
_cell.angle_beta   90.00
_cell.angle_gamma   90.00
#
_symmetry.space_group_name_H-M   'P 1'
#
loop_
_entity.id
_entity.type
_entity.pdbx_description
1 polymer ?
#
loop_
_entity_poly.entity_id
_entity_poly.type
_entity_poly.pdbx_seq_one_letter_code
_entity_poly.pdbx_strand_id
1 'polypeptide(L)'
;MVAFAWTPNVTETITRIEIFTGESAGPDALAIWSDDGGTPSKPLANLSNTNNFALSAANSWQGADLLTPVTVNAATKYWIVFDPVGGEQAPVQNGVGQQYWGSYVGTVTGVPAPSWFGPFSFPDRAWKFRVFCLPSVKDVYAVKFLCGSFTPPFPSEEREWPVKPGNYFTAINVHNPNSVLVSFQKKAVLLYGGERPPRPEEPMPPGKLFEASLKDDWGLEIDCTDIRKQLLGSAVPSAPAFITGWVVIEVPGTPKHPEPRPIDVTAVYTSHGWDLSTGKPTYMGFAEDVVPVLPKRVKP
;
A
#
# COMPACT_ATOMS: atom_id res chain seq x y z
N MET A 1 -25.60 -22.03 -1.62
CA MET A 1 -24.16 -21.74 -1.78
C MET A 1 -23.64 -21.90 -3.20
N VAL A 2 -22.67 -21.06 -3.56
CA VAL A 2 -21.86 -21.11 -4.78
C VAL A 2 -20.39 -21.07 -4.37
N ALA A 3 -19.53 -21.88 -4.99
CA ALA A 3 -18.10 -21.92 -4.71
C ALA A 3 -17.30 -21.77 -5.99
N PHE A 4 -16.52 -20.71 -6.11
CA PHE A 4 -15.72 -20.43 -7.31
C PHE A 4 -14.22 -20.54 -7.04
N ALA A 5 -13.50 -21.13 -8.00
CA ALA A 5 -12.11 -21.50 -7.82
C ALA A 5 -11.20 -20.26 -7.76
N TRP A 6 -10.20 -20.32 -6.88
CA TRP A 6 -9.17 -19.31 -6.72
C TRP A 6 -7.81 -19.97 -6.47
N THR A 7 -6.75 -19.42 -7.06
CA THR A 7 -5.37 -19.83 -6.80
C THR A 7 -4.54 -18.57 -6.55
N PRO A 8 -4.09 -18.31 -5.31
CA PRO A 8 -3.26 -17.16 -4.99
C PRO A 8 -1.93 -17.22 -5.76
N ASN A 9 -1.43 -16.08 -6.19
CA ASN A 9 -0.07 -15.94 -6.73
C ASN A 9 0.98 -15.67 -5.64
N VAL A 10 0.55 -15.38 -4.42
CA VAL A 10 1.39 -15.08 -3.25
C VAL A 10 0.91 -15.84 -2.02
N THR A 11 1.82 -16.12 -1.09
CA THR A 11 1.49 -16.70 0.22
C THR A 11 1.23 -15.56 1.20
N GLU A 12 -0.01 -15.41 1.65
CA GLU A 12 -0.44 -14.29 2.49
C GLU A 12 -1.54 -14.67 3.48
N THR A 13 -1.70 -13.87 4.53
CA THR A 13 -2.80 -14.02 5.50
C THR A 13 -3.96 -13.11 5.12
N ILE A 14 -5.09 -13.72 4.74
CA ILE A 14 -6.32 -13.07 4.33
C ILE A 14 -7.19 -12.76 5.55
N THR A 15 -7.79 -11.57 5.56
CA THR A 15 -8.66 -11.07 6.63
C THR A 15 -10.04 -10.66 6.18
N ARG A 16 -10.24 -10.36 4.90
CA ARG A 16 -11.51 -9.88 4.39
C ARG A 16 -11.72 -10.40 2.99
N ILE A 17 -12.98 -10.67 2.67
CA ILE A 17 -13.42 -11.07 1.35
C ILE A 17 -14.53 -10.11 0.93
N GLU A 18 -14.48 -9.69 -0.32
CA GLU A 18 -15.61 -9.04 -0.96
C GLU A 18 -15.88 -9.67 -2.31
N ILE A 19 -17.16 -9.70 -2.67
CA ILE A 19 -17.65 -10.12 -3.98
C ILE A 19 -18.35 -8.94 -4.65
N PHE A 20 -18.29 -8.90 -5.98
CA PHE A 20 -19.08 -7.92 -6.73
C PHE A 20 -20.47 -8.51 -6.98
N THR A 21 -21.45 -8.02 -6.24
CA THR A 21 -22.82 -8.55 -6.24
C THR A 21 -23.84 -7.46 -5.92
N GLY A 22 -25.13 -7.78 -6.06
CA GLY A 22 -26.27 -6.90 -5.80
C GLY A 22 -27.57 -7.59 -6.19
N GLU A 23 -28.55 -6.82 -6.68
CA GLU A 23 -29.84 -7.28 -7.23
C GLU A 23 -30.88 -7.77 -6.20
N SER A 24 -30.45 -8.26 -5.04
CA SER A 24 -31.31 -8.56 -3.89
C SER A 24 -30.76 -7.92 -2.63
N ALA A 25 -31.60 -7.73 -1.61
CA ALA A 25 -31.16 -7.26 -0.30
C ALA A 25 -31.45 -8.34 0.74
N GLY A 26 -30.52 -8.56 1.66
CA GLY A 26 -30.66 -9.58 2.69
C GLY A 26 -29.35 -9.97 3.35
N PRO A 27 -29.36 -10.94 4.28
CA PRO A 27 -28.15 -11.43 4.90
C PRO A 27 -27.38 -12.32 3.92
N ASP A 28 -26.07 -12.12 3.86
CA ASP A 28 -25.15 -12.93 3.05
C ASP A 28 -23.87 -13.22 3.85
N ALA A 29 -23.15 -14.28 3.47
CA ALA A 29 -21.90 -14.68 4.08
C ALA A 29 -20.90 -15.23 3.06
N LEU A 30 -19.61 -15.03 3.36
CA LEU A 30 -18.50 -15.46 2.51
C LEU A 30 -17.54 -16.36 3.30
N ALA A 31 -16.82 -17.23 2.60
CA ALA A 31 -15.78 -18.07 3.19
C ALA A 31 -14.66 -18.41 2.21
N ILE A 32 -13.53 -18.84 2.77
CA ILE A 32 -12.44 -19.52 2.05
C ILE A 32 -12.46 -20.98 2.47
N TRP A 33 -12.51 -21.86 1.48
CA TRP A 33 -12.50 -23.31 1.66
C TRP A 33 -11.28 -23.95 1.00
N SER A 34 -10.81 -25.05 1.57
CA SER A 34 -9.78 -25.90 0.95
C SER A 34 -10.33 -26.64 -0.26
N ASP A 35 -9.43 -26.98 -1.19
CA ASP A 35 -9.71 -27.88 -2.30
C ASP A 35 -9.56 -29.35 -1.89
N ASP A 36 -10.33 -30.25 -2.49
CA ASP A 36 -10.26 -31.69 -2.21
C ASP A 36 -9.11 -32.41 -2.94
N GLY A 37 -8.38 -31.73 -3.82
CA GLY A 37 -7.29 -32.31 -4.62
C GLY A 37 -7.76 -33.33 -5.66
N GLY A 38 -9.06 -33.45 -5.90
CA GLY A 38 -9.67 -34.42 -6.82
C GLY A 38 -9.58 -34.05 -8.30
N THR A 39 -10.11 -34.91 -9.17
CA THR A 39 -10.24 -34.66 -10.63
C THR A 39 -11.65 -35.05 -11.10
N PRO A 40 -12.59 -34.09 -11.30
CA PRO A 40 -12.43 -32.66 -11.06
C PRO A 40 -12.41 -32.33 -9.56
N SER A 41 -11.65 -31.29 -9.19
CA SER A 41 -11.58 -30.85 -7.79
C SER A 41 -12.81 -30.06 -7.37
N LYS A 42 -13.16 -30.10 -6.07
CA LYS A 42 -14.30 -29.41 -5.45
C LYS A 42 -13.94 -28.86 -4.05
N PRO A 43 -14.78 -27.99 -3.46
CA PRO A 43 -14.57 -27.52 -2.09
C PRO A 43 -14.66 -28.68 -1.09
N LEU A 44 -13.72 -28.72 -0.15
CA LEU A 44 -13.61 -29.75 0.88
C LEU A 44 -14.05 -29.26 2.26
N ALA A 45 -13.34 -28.27 2.82
CA ALA A 45 -13.58 -27.82 4.19
C ALA A 45 -13.49 -26.29 4.31
N ASN A 46 -14.33 -25.72 5.18
CA ASN A 46 -14.25 -24.31 5.57
C ASN A 46 -12.95 -24.04 6.34
N LEU A 47 -12.12 -23.13 5.84
CA LEU A 47 -10.91 -22.66 6.52
C LEU A 47 -11.20 -21.40 7.35
N SER A 48 -12.07 -20.53 6.86
CA SER A 48 -12.58 -19.36 7.58
C SER A 48 -13.77 -18.76 6.85
N ASN A 49 -14.69 -18.14 7.60
CA ASN A 49 -15.89 -17.50 7.08
C ASN A 49 -16.16 -16.15 7.76
N THR A 50 -16.99 -15.33 7.15
CA THR A 50 -17.50 -14.08 7.73
C THR A 50 -18.69 -14.36 8.65
N ASN A 51 -19.06 -13.36 9.46
CA ASN A 51 -20.46 -13.26 9.94
C ASN A 51 -21.39 -12.93 8.76
N ASN A 52 -22.70 -13.05 8.97
CA ASN A 52 -23.67 -12.50 8.04
C ASN A 52 -23.49 -10.98 7.96
N PHE A 53 -23.41 -10.44 6.74
CA PHE A 53 -23.44 -9.01 6.46
C PHE A 53 -24.68 -8.68 5.63
N ALA A 54 -25.13 -7.42 5.73
CA ALA A 54 -26.28 -6.96 4.98
C ALA A 54 -25.86 -6.66 3.53
N LEU A 55 -26.39 -7.43 2.58
CA LEU A 55 -26.31 -7.15 1.16
C LEU A 55 -27.27 -6.03 0.79
N SER A 56 -26.80 -5.11 -0.04
CA SER A 56 -27.62 -4.12 -0.74
C SER A 56 -27.95 -4.59 -2.15
N ALA A 57 -29.11 -4.18 -2.67
CA ALA A 57 -29.53 -4.47 -4.04
C ALA A 57 -28.70 -3.72 -5.10
N ALA A 58 -27.83 -2.80 -4.71
CA ALA A 58 -26.97 -2.06 -5.64
C ALA A 58 -25.72 -2.89 -6.00
N ASN A 59 -25.49 -3.09 -7.29
CA ASN A 59 -24.30 -3.78 -7.79
C ASN A 59 -23.03 -3.04 -7.38
N SER A 60 -22.33 -3.61 -6.42
CA SER A 60 -21.16 -3.00 -5.78
C SER A 60 -20.24 -4.08 -5.18
N TRP A 61 -19.07 -3.67 -4.71
CA TRP A 61 -18.22 -4.54 -3.89
C TRP A 61 -18.83 -4.65 -2.49
N GLN A 62 -19.22 -5.86 -2.10
CA GLN A 62 -19.89 -6.13 -0.83
C GLN A 62 -19.23 -7.33 -0.14
N GLY A 63 -19.11 -7.27 1.19
CA GLY A 63 -18.45 -8.32 1.96
C GLY A 63 -18.08 -7.87 3.36
N ALA A 64 -17.35 -8.74 4.05
CA ALA A 64 -17.05 -8.60 5.47
C ALA A 64 -15.71 -9.23 5.83
N ASP A 65 -15.25 -8.91 7.04
CA ASP A 65 -14.04 -9.49 7.59
C ASP A 65 -14.30 -10.94 7.98
N LEU A 66 -13.29 -11.78 7.77
CA LEU A 66 -13.24 -13.14 8.23
C LEU A 66 -13.21 -13.16 9.76
N LEU A 67 -13.96 -14.09 10.35
CA LEU A 67 -13.96 -14.32 11.81
C LEU A 67 -12.58 -14.72 12.33
N THR A 68 -11.78 -15.37 11.49
CA THR A 68 -10.39 -15.72 11.80
C THR A 68 -9.54 -15.55 10.55
N PRO A 69 -8.42 -14.80 10.61
CA PRO A 69 -7.54 -14.67 9.46
C PRO A 69 -7.02 -16.03 8.98
N VAL A 70 -6.92 -16.23 7.66
CA VAL A 70 -6.48 -17.49 7.07
C VAL A 70 -5.25 -17.29 6.19
N THR A 71 -4.21 -18.08 6.43
CA THR A 71 -3.04 -18.09 5.56
C THR A 71 -3.30 -18.97 4.34
N VAL A 72 -3.18 -18.38 3.16
CA VAL A 72 -3.25 -19.07 1.86
C VAL A 72 -1.84 -19.15 1.27
N ASN A 73 -1.56 -20.23 0.54
CA ASN A 73 -0.26 -20.44 -0.09
C ASN A 73 -0.32 -20.14 -1.59
N ALA A 74 0.75 -19.54 -2.12
CA ALA A 74 0.92 -19.36 -3.56
C ALA A 74 0.77 -20.71 -4.30
N ALA A 75 0.13 -20.67 -5.46
CA ALA A 75 -0.12 -21.83 -6.34
C ALA A 75 -0.96 -22.97 -5.71
N THR A 76 -1.52 -22.80 -4.50
CA THR A 76 -2.46 -23.75 -3.91
C THR A 76 -3.89 -23.36 -4.30
N LYS A 77 -4.70 -24.33 -4.73
CA LYS A 77 -6.11 -24.07 -5.07
C LYS A 77 -6.95 -23.97 -3.80
N TYR A 78 -7.78 -22.93 -3.75
CA TYR A 78 -8.80 -22.69 -2.74
C TYR A 78 -10.13 -22.38 -3.43
N TRP A 79 -11.19 -22.31 -2.64
CA TRP A 79 -12.52 -21.95 -3.08
C TRP A 79 -13.01 -20.74 -2.29
N ILE A 80 -13.46 -19.71 -3.00
CA ILE A 80 -14.28 -18.67 -2.37
C ILE A 80 -15.71 -19.15 -2.40
N VAL A 81 -16.31 -19.30 -1.22
CA VAL A 81 -17.67 -19.80 -1.03
C VAL A 81 -18.57 -18.64 -0.63
N PHE A 82 -19.72 -18.57 -1.28
CA PHE A 82 -20.72 -17.53 -1.20
C PHE A 82 -22.08 -18.17 -0.89
N ASP A 83 -22.84 -17.63 0.05
CA ASP A 83 -24.17 -18.10 0.40
C ASP A 83 -25.27 -17.10 -0.01
N PRO A 84 -25.59 -17.03 -1.32
CA PRO A 84 -26.48 -16.02 -1.90
C PRO A 84 -27.86 -16.00 -1.24
N VAL A 85 -28.42 -14.79 -1.07
CA VAL A 85 -29.81 -14.62 -0.63
C VAL A 85 -30.81 -14.98 -1.74
N GLY A 86 -30.35 -14.98 -3.00
CA GLY A 86 -31.08 -15.45 -4.17
C GLY A 86 -31.27 -14.34 -5.20
N GLY A 87 -31.12 -14.72 -6.48
CA GLY A 87 -31.23 -13.83 -7.64
C GLY A 87 -29.89 -13.37 -8.22
N GLU A 88 -28.81 -13.46 -7.43
CA GLU A 88 -27.48 -12.99 -7.82
C GLU A 88 -26.87 -13.83 -8.94
N GLN A 89 -26.27 -13.16 -9.92
CA GLN A 89 -25.64 -13.80 -11.07
C GLN A 89 -24.17 -13.40 -11.20
N ALA A 90 -23.35 -14.33 -11.72
CA ALA A 90 -22.00 -14.00 -12.12
C ALA A 90 -22.00 -12.91 -13.20
N PRO A 91 -21.22 -11.82 -13.03
CA PRO A 91 -21.09 -10.79 -14.05
C PRO A 91 -20.65 -11.35 -15.41
N VAL A 92 -21.23 -10.80 -16.48
CA VAL A 92 -20.79 -11.10 -17.85
C VAL A 92 -19.41 -10.48 -18.09
N GLN A 93 -18.46 -11.31 -18.53
CA GLN A 93 -17.09 -10.94 -18.86
C GLN A 93 -16.59 -11.82 -20.02
N ASN A 94 -16.44 -11.22 -21.20
CA ASN A 94 -15.99 -11.93 -22.41
C ASN A 94 -14.62 -12.57 -22.21
N GLY A 95 -14.53 -13.90 -22.39
CA GLY A 95 -13.26 -14.62 -22.56
C GLY A 95 -12.59 -15.11 -21.28
N VAL A 96 -13.25 -15.04 -20.12
CA VAL A 96 -12.72 -15.59 -18.86
C VAL A 96 -13.75 -16.53 -18.25
N GLY A 97 -13.67 -17.81 -18.60
CA GLY A 97 -14.46 -18.83 -17.91
C GLY A 97 -13.86 -19.17 -16.55
N GLN A 98 -14.69 -19.21 -15.52
CA GLN A 98 -14.30 -19.63 -14.18
C GLN A 98 -15.03 -20.91 -13.81
N GLN A 99 -14.29 -21.88 -13.27
CA GLN A 99 -14.89 -23.08 -12.70
C GLN A 99 -15.57 -22.75 -11.37
N TYR A 100 -16.81 -23.21 -11.20
CA TYR A 100 -17.51 -23.11 -9.93
C TYR A 100 -18.42 -24.32 -9.65
N TRP A 101 -18.82 -24.48 -8.40
CA TRP A 101 -19.74 -25.51 -7.91
C TRP A 101 -20.94 -24.86 -7.22
N GLY A 102 -22.09 -25.52 -7.25
CA GLY A 102 -23.27 -25.14 -6.47
C GLY A 102 -23.53 -26.13 -5.34
N SER A 103 -24.20 -25.69 -4.28
CA SER A 103 -24.82 -26.57 -3.28
C SER A 103 -26.14 -25.97 -2.80
N TYR A 104 -27.20 -26.79 -2.81
CA TYR A 104 -28.51 -26.45 -2.25
C TYR A 104 -28.61 -26.72 -0.74
N VAL A 105 -27.60 -27.37 -0.17
CA VAL A 105 -27.54 -27.77 1.24
C VAL A 105 -26.28 -27.18 1.87
N GLY A 106 -26.38 -26.82 3.15
CA GLY A 106 -25.27 -26.25 3.90
C GLY A 106 -25.19 -24.74 3.80
N THR A 107 -24.33 -24.18 4.65
CA THR A 107 -23.99 -22.75 4.71
C THR A 107 -22.49 -22.58 4.57
N VAL A 108 -21.97 -21.35 4.51
CA VAL A 108 -20.52 -21.10 4.42
C VAL A 108 -19.69 -21.78 5.52
N THR A 109 -20.32 -22.14 6.64
CA THR A 109 -19.69 -22.88 7.75
C THR A 109 -19.44 -24.36 7.46
N GLY A 110 -20.09 -24.90 6.43
CA GLY A 110 -20.10 -26.33 6.08
C GLY A 110 -21.07 -27.18 6.88
N VAL A 111 -21.99 -26.55 7.61
CA VAL A 111 -23.04 -27.23 8.37
C VAL A 111 -24.43 -26.78 7.91
N PRO A 112 -25.36 -27.72 7.60
CA PRO A 112 -25.10 -29.16 7.38
C PRO A 112 -24.12 -29.38 6.22
N ALA A 113 -23.56 -30.59 6.11
CA ALA A 113 -22.56 -30.90 5.09
C ALA A 113 -23.11 -30.59 3.68
N PRO A 114 -22.36 -29.83 2.85
CA PRO A 114 -22.80 -29.48 1.52
C PRO A 114 -22.80 -30.68 0.57
N SER A 115 -23.69 -30.63 -0.42
CA SER A 115 -23.72 -31.56 -1.54
C SER A 115 -23.39 -30.79 -2.81
N TRP A 116 -22.10 -30.74 -3.14
CA TRP A 116 -21.60 -29.98 -4.30
C TRP A 116 -22.00 -30.64 -5.62
N PHE A 117 -22.57 -29.85 -6.54
CA PHE A 117 -22.91 -30.25 -7.89
C PHE A 117 -22.26 -29.31 -8.93
N GLY A 118 -21.87 -29.86 -10.07
CA GLY A 118 -21.00 -29.19 -11.05
C GLY A 118 -19.97 -30.17 -11.64
N PRO A 119 -18.80 -29.69 -12.10
CA PRO A 119 -18.41 -28.29 -12.19
C PRO A 119 -19.16 -27.54 -13.29
N PHE A 120 -19.43 -26.25 -13.06
CA PHE A 120 -19.95 -25.33 -14.06
C PHE A 120 -18.82 -24.46 -14.60
N SER A 121 -18.92 -24.09 -15.87
CA SER A 121 -18.06 -23.08 -16.50
C SER A 121 -18.75 -22.51 -17.73
N PHE A 122 -18.71 -21.19 -17.89
CA PHE A 122 -19.27 -20.49 -19.05
C PHE A 122 -18.18 -19.62 -19.68
N PRO A 123 -18.15 -19.46 -21.01
CA PRO A 123 -17.10 -18.70 -21.70
C PRO A 123 -17.17 -17.18 -21.49
N ASP A 124 -18.28 -16.69 -20.94
CA ASP A 124 -18.63 -15.27 -20.85
C ASP A 124 -19.00 -14.83 -19.43
N ARG A 125 -18.78 -15.65 -18.38
CA ARG A 125 -19.15 -15.31 -17.00
C ARG A 125 -18.08 -15.71 -16.00
N ALA A 126 -17.75 -14.78 -15.11
CA ALA A 126 -16.84 -15.00 -13.99
C ALA A 126 -17.31 -14.26 -12.74
N TRP A 127 -17.25 -14.94 -11.59
CA TRP A 127 -17.45 -14.28 -10.31
C TRP A 127 -16.27 -13.36 -10.01
N LYS A 128 -16.59 -12.10 -9.69
CA LYS A 128 -15.57 -11.12 -9.31
C LYS A 128 -15.50 -11.05 -7.80
N PHE A 129 -14.31 -11.25 -7.27
CA PHE A 129 -14.03 -11.15 -5.85
C PHE A 129 -12.70 -10.44 -5.65
N ARG A 130 -12.51 -9.93 -4.44
CA ARG A 130 -11.24 -9.44 -3.94
C ARG A 130 -11.06 -9.92 -2.52
N VAL A 131 -9.82 -10.28 -2.20
CA VAL A 131 -9.40 -10.63 -0.85
C VAL A 131 -8.46 -9.55 -0.35
N PHE A 132 -8.51 -9.28 0.94
CA PHE A 132 -7.62 -8.34 1.59
C PHE A 132 -6.79 -9.07 2.61
N CYS A 133 -5.52 -8.70 2.70
CA CYS A 133 -4.64 -9.15 3.76
C CYS A 133 -4.75 -8.20 4.97
N LEU A 134 -4.27 -8.62 6.14
CA LEU A 134 -4.00 -7.65 7.22
C LEU A 134 -3.14 -6.54 6.61
N PRO A 135 -3.51 -5.26 6.73
CA PRO A 135 -2.54 -4.21 6.51
C PRO A 135 -1.46 -4.46 7.56
N SER A 136 -0.25 -4.78 7.11
CA SER A 136 0.86 -5.01 8.02
C SER A 136 1.01 -3.78 8.91
N VAL A 137 1.09 -3.99 10.23
CA VAL A 137 1.62 -2.96 11.13
C VAL A 137 2.92 -2.46 10.51
N LYS A 138 3.13 -1.14 10.45
CA LYS A 138 4.32 -0.57 9.82
C LYS A 138 5.01 0.44 10.71
N ASP A 139 6.34 0.47 10.62
CA ASP A 139 7.13 1.57 11.12
C ASP A 139 7.29 2.61 10.00
N VAL A 140 6.98 3.86 10.32
CA VAL A 140 7.06 4.97 9.38
C VAL A 140 8.10 5.97 9.86
N TYR A 141 9.14 6.15 9.04
CA TYR A 141 10.17 7.17 9.22
C TYR A 141 9.84 8.33 8.27
N ALA A 142 9.60 9.51 8.82
CA ALA A 142 9.27 10.70 8.04
C ALA A 142 10.40 11.71 8.14
N VAL A 143 11.13 11.91 7.04
CA VAL A 143 12.27 12.82 6.95
C VAL A 143 11.85 14.05 6.16
N LYS A 144 11.96 15.24 6.76
CA LYS A 144 11.80 16.49 5.99
C LYS A 144 13.01 16.63 5.06
N PHE A 145 12.83 17.04 3.82
CA PHE A 145 13.96 17.35 2.94
C PHE A 145 13.93 18.81 2.48
N LEU A 146 15.13 19.34 2.24
CA LEU A 146 15.38 20.64 1.64
C LEU A 146 16.46 20.47 0.58
N CYS A 147 16.13 20.77 -0.68
CA CYS A 147 17.03 20.52 -1.79
C CYS A 147 17.04 21.67 -2.79
N GLY A 148 18.24 22.17 -3.09
CA GLY A 148 18.47 23.18 -4.12
C GLY A 148 18.67 24.59 -3.54
N SER A 149 18.67 25.56 -4.44
CA SER A 149 18.90 26.98 -4.15
C SER A 149 17.59 27.73 -4.13
N PHE A 150 17.35 28.44 -3.05
CA PHE A 150 16.21 29.32 -2.89
C PHE A 150 16.66 30.78 -2.86
N THR A 151 16.05 31.60 -3.72
CA THR A 151 16.13 33.06 -3.65
C THR A 151 14.72 33.58 -3.92
N PRO A 152 14.13 34.38 -3.02
CA PRO A 152 12.78 34.87 -3.21
C PRO A 152 12.73 35.81 -4.43
N PRO A 153 11.68 35.72 -5.27
CA PRO A 153 11.51 36.62 -6.41
C PRO A 153 11.45 38.10 -6.01
N PHE A 154 10.87 38.36 -4.83
CA PHE A 154 10.79 39.69 -4.23
C PHE A 154 11.21 39.56 -2.76
N PRO A 155 12.40 40.06 -2.39
CA PRO A 155 12.80 40.11 -0.98
C PRO A 155 11.87 41.09 -0.25
N SER A 156 11.14 40.57 0.74
CA SER A 156 10.25 41.34 1.61
C SER A 156 10.28 40.72 2.99
N GLU A 157 10.30 41.55 4.03
CA GLU A 157 10.16 41.09 5.42
C GLU A 157 8.70 40.76 5.77
N GLU A 158 7.75 41.22 4.97
CA GLU A 158 6.31 41.05 5.21
C GLU A 158 5.76 39.73 4.62
N ARG A 159 6.52 39.07 3.74
CA ARG A 159 6.10 37.82 3.08
C ARG A 159 7.01 36.67 3.44
N GLU A 160 6.43 35.64 4.03
CA GLU A 160 7.12 34.39 4.31
C GLU A 160 7.23 33.50 3.06
N TRP A 161 8.38 32.86 2.94
CA TRP A 161 8.71 31.88 1.92
C TRP A 161 9.01 30.54 2.60
N PRO A 162 9.04 29.42 1.84
CA PRO A 162 9.25 28.09 2.44
C PRO A 162 10.51 27.99 3.30
N VAL A 163 11.55 28.76 2.96
CA VAL A 163 12.80 28.92 3.72
C VAL A 163 13.40 30.31 3.48
N LYS A 164 14.40 30.68 4.29
CA LYS A 164 15.24 31.86 4.03
C LYS A 164 16.08 31.66 2.76
N PRO A 165 16.63 32.72 2.15
CA PRO A 165 17.52 32.59 0.99
C PRO A 165 18.74 31.75 1.34
N GLY A 166 19.00 30.71 0.55
CA GLY A 166 20.15 29.84 0.74
C GLY A 166 20.24 28.72 -0.28
N ASN A 167 21.27 27.91 -0.14
CA ASN A 167 21.48 26.66 -0.83
C ASN A 167 21.41 25.52 0.19
N TYR A 168 20.60 24.51 -0.11
CA TYR A 168 20.23 23.45 0.83
C TYR A 168 20.49 22.08 0.23
N PHE A 169 21.07 21.20 1.04
CA PHE A 169 21.23 19.79 0.74
C PHE A 169 20.73 18.94 1.89
N THR A 170 20.09 17.84 1.53
CA THR A 170 19.66 16.79 2.44
C THR A 170 20.28 15.48 1.96
N ALA A 171 20.89 14.74 2.88
CA ALA A 171 21.28 13.35 2.70
C ALA A 171 20.63 12.51 3.80
N ILE A 172 20.08 11.35 3.44
CA ILE A 172 19.38 10.46 4.37
C ILE A 172 20.06 9.11 4.34
N ASN A 173 20.74 8.77 5.42
CA ASN A 173 21.36 7.47 5.60
C ASN A 173 20.32 6.51 6.17
N VAL A 174 20.18 5.37 5.50
CA VAL A 174 19.29 4.28 5.89
C VAL A 174 20.15 3.04 6.06
N HIS A 175 20.13 2.43 7.24
CA HIS A 175 20.95 1.27 7.57
C HIS A 175 20.08 0.15 8.16
N ASN A 176 20.37 -1.09 7.78
CA ASN A 176 19.73 -2.27 8.33
C ASN A 176 20.61 -2.92 9.41
N PRO A 177 20.39 -2.62 10.70
CA PRO A 177 21.16 -3.22 11.80
C PRO A 177 20.76 -4.67 12.10
N ASN A 178 19.78 -5.23 11.38
CA ASN A 178 19.29 -6.58 11.64
C ASN A 178 20.16 -7.63 10.93
N SER A 179 20.23 -8.84 11.50
CA SER A 179 20.90 -10.00 10.90
C SER A 179 20.11 -10.70 9.78
N VAL A 180 19.16 -10.00 9.16
CA VAL A 180 18.36 -10.51 8.04
C VAL A 180 18.11 -9.41 7.02
N LEU A 181 17.68 -9.79 5.82
CA LEU A 181 17.16 -8.84 4.84
C LEU A 181 15.88 -8.15 5.35
N VAL A 182 15.86 -6.82 5.25
CA VAL A 182 14.68 -5.99 5.52
C VAL A 182 14.21 -5.36 4.22
N SER A 183 12.94 -5.60 3.87
CA SER A 183 12.25 -4.95 2.77
C SER A 183 11.42 -3.78 3.28
N PHE A 184 11.39 -2.69 2.52
CA PHE A 184 10.63 -1.49 2.87
C PHE A 184 10.23 -0.74 1.60
N GLN A 185 9.27 0.16 1.77
CA GLN A 185 8.83 1.07 0.73
C GLN A 185 9.27 2.48 1.04
N LYS A 186 9.51 3.29 0.01
CA LYS A 186 9.77 4.71 0.15
C LYS A 186 8.98 5.53 -0.86
N LYS A 187 8.62 6.75 -0.47
CA LYS A 187 7.96 7.75 -1.33
C LYS A 187 8.37 9.15 -0.92
N ALA A 188 8.09 10.12 -1.79
CA ALA A 188 8.18 11.53 -1.45
C ALA A 188 6.79 12.19 -1.43
N VAL A 189 6.59 13.15 -0.53
CA VAL A 189 5.44 14.07 -0.52
C VAL A 189 5.98 15.46 -0.80
N LEU A 190 5.73 15.99 -1.99
CA LEU A 190 6.20 17.31 -2.40
C LEU A 190 5.29 18.39 -1.82
N LEU A 191 5.84 19.25 -0.96
CA LEU A 191 5.09 20.38 -0.38
C LEU A 191 5.36 21.70 -1.11
N TYR A 192 6.55 21.85 -1.66
CA TYR A 192 6.91 23.02 -2.46
C TYR A 192 7.85 22.61 -3.60
N GLY A 193 7.47 23.00 -4.83
CA GLY A 193 8.16 22.63 -6.07
C GLY A 193 8.77 23.82 -6.84
N GLY A 194 8.85 25.01 -6.27
CA GLY A 194 9.45 26.20 -6.91
C GLY A 194 8.61 26.89 -7.99
N GLU A 195 7.65 26.20 -8.61
CA GLU A 195 6.88 26.75 -9.75
C GLU A 195 5.66 27.60 -9.35
N ARG A 196 5.23 27.55 -8.09
CA ARG A 196 4.05 28.26 -7.60
C ARG A 196 4.32 28.90 -6.25
N PRO A 197 3.79 30.11 -5.98
CA PRO A 197 3.81 30.65 -4.62
C PRO A 197 3.09 29.67 -3.68
N PRO A 198 3.58 29.51 -2.43
CA PRO A 198 2.94 28.61 -1.47
C PRO A 198 1.49 29.05 -1.24
N ARG A 199 0.55 28.11 -1.34
CA ARG A 199 -0.83 28.33 -0.90
C ARG A 199 -0.94 28.01 0.60
N PRO A 200 -1.71 28.78 1.38
CA PRO A 200 -1.92 28.46 2.79
C PRO A 200 -2.52 27.06 2.95
N GLU A 201 -1.84 26.20 3.71
CA GLU A 201 -2.32 24.91 4.21
C GLU A 201 -2.90 23.95 3.15
N GLU A 202 -2.44 24.02 1.89
CA GLU A 202 -2.89 23.11 0.83
C GLU A 202 -2.36 21.68 1.06
N PRO A 203 -3.23 20.67 1.22
CA PRO A 203 -2.80 19.28 1.35
C PRO A 203 -2.23 18.76 0.03
N MET A 204 -1.06 18.13 0.08
CA MET A 204 -0.39 17.57 -1.10
C MET A 204 -0.44 16.04 -1.08
N PRO A 205 -0.76 15.39 -2.22
CA PRO A 205 -0.81 13.93 -2.29
C PRO A 205 0.61 13.32 -2.24
N PRO A 206 0.74 12.06 -1.79
CA PRO A 206 2.00 11.33 -1.90
C PRO A 206 2.35 11.03 -3.36
N GLY A 207 3.65 11.00 -3.65
CA GLY A 207 4.19 10.46 -4.89
C GLY A 207 4.13 8.93 -4.95
N LYS A 208 4.71 8.38 -6.01
CA LYS A 208 4.79 6.94 -6.24
C LYS A 208 5.57 6.23 -5.12
N LEU A 209 5.12 5.03 -4.74
CA LEU A 209 5.86 4.13 -3.85
C LEU A 209 6.93 3.37 -4.64
N PHE A 210 8.11 3.27 -4.02
CA PHE A 210 9.25 2.53 -4.55
C PHE A 210 9.67 1.48 -3.53
N GLU A 211 9.78 0.24 -3.99
CA GLU A 211 10.30 -0.86 -3.19
C GLU A 211 11.82 -0.77 -3.05
N ALA A 212 12.32 -1.12 -1.88
CA ALA A 212 13.74 -1.28 -1.60
C ALA A 212 13.95 -2.42 -0.61
N SER A 213 15.17 -2.94 -0.58
CA SER A 213 15.58 -3.91 0.45
C SER A 213 17.04 -3.70 0.79
N LEU A 214 17.39 -3.96 2.04
CA LEU A 214 18.75 -3.95 2.54
C LEU A 214 19.06 -5.33 3.12
N LYS A 215 20.22 -5.89 2.74
CA LYS A 215 20.76 -7.09 3.40
C LYS A 215 21.18 -6.73 4.83
N ASP A 216 21.56 -7.75 5.58
CA ASP A 216 22.14 -7.59 6.91
C ASP A 216 23.33 -6.64 6.88
N ASP A 217 23.32 -5.64 7.76
CA ASP A 217 24.37 -4.62 7.93
C ASP A 217 24.61 -3.72 6.70
N TRP A 218 23.71 -3.76 5.71
CA TRP A 218 23.82 -2.90 4.52
C TRP A 218 23.14 -1.56 4.76
N GLY A 219 23.68 -0.53 4.12
CA GLY A 219 23.09 0.80 4.09
C GLY A 219 22.89 1.33 2.67
N LEU A 220 22.04 2.35 2.56
CA LEU A 220 21.91 3.19 1.38
C LEU A 220 21.78 4.65 1.80
N GLU A 221 22.17 5.56 0.90
CA GLU A 221 21.90 6.98 1.03
C GLU A 221 20.73 7.37 0.12
N ILE A 222 19.91 8.33 0.56
CA ILE A 222 18.93 9.02 -0.27
C ILE A 222 19.28 10.50 -0.24
N ASP A 223 19.83 11.02 -1.32
CA ASP A 223 20.24 12.42 -1.43
C ASP A 223 19.25 13.27 -2.24
N CYS A 224 19.55 14.55 -2.41
CA CYS A 224 18.75 15.44 -3.25
C CYS A 224 18.66 15.03 -4.72
N THR A 225 19.64 14.29 -5.24
CA THR A 225 19.63 13.77 -6.60
C THR A 225 18.62 12.63 -6.72
N ASP A 226 18.62 11.70 -5.77
CA ASP A 226 17.69 10.58 -5.68
C ASP A 226 16.26 11.06 -5.46
N ILE A 227 16.06 12.01 -4.55
CA ILE A 227 14.73 12.60 -4.31
C ILE A 227 14.17 13.19 -5.60
N ARG A 228 14.99 13.97 -6.33
CA ARG A 228 14.56 14.61 -7.57
C ARG A 228 14.34 13.62 -8.71
N LYS A 229 15.29 12.71 -8.95
CA LYS A 229 15.27 11.82 -10.12
C LYS A 229 14.42 10.57 -9.91
N GLN A 230 14.53 9.94 -8.74
CA GLN A 230 13.87 8.66 -8.45
C GLN A 230 12.49 8.86 -7.83
N LEU A 231 12.39 9.68 -6.77
CA LEU A 231 11.14 9.76 -6.01
C LEU A 231 10.10 10.72 -6.61
N LEU A 232 10.55 11.83 -7.20
CA LEU A 232 9.67 12.89 -7.72
C LEU A 232 9.64 12.94 -9.26
N GLY A 233 10.75 12.60 -9.94
CA GLY A 233 10.82 12.54 -11.39
C GLY A 233 10.40 13.85 -12.06
N SER A 234 9.48 13.77 -13.01
CA SER A 234 8.97 14.93 -13.77
C SER A 234 8.02 15.83 -12.98
N ALA A 235 7.70 15.52 -11.71
CA ALA A 235 6.82 16.35 -10.88
C ALA A 235 7.53 17.60 -10.31
N VAL A 236 8.84 17.72 -10.52
CA VAL A 236 9.66 18.84 -10.03
C VAL A 236 10.56 19.40 -11.13
N PRO A 237 10.90 20.70 -11.06
CA PRO A 237 11.87 21.30 -11.96
C PRO A 237 13.25 20.65 -11.82
N SER A 238 14.16 20.90 -12.77
CA SER A 238 15.54 20.45 -12.64
C SER A 238 16.27 21.15 -11.50
N ALA A 239 17.32 20.53 -10.96
CA ALA A 239 18.24 21.22 -10.08
C ALA A 239 18.85 22.45 -10.81
N PRO A 240 19.14 23.56 -10.11
CA PRO A 240 19.14 23.72 -8.66
C PRO A 240 17.83 24.27 -8.08
N ALA A 241 16.69 24.22 -8.77
CA ALA A 241 15.44 24.79 -8.25
C ALA A 241 15.05 24.21 -6.88
N PHE A 242 14.73 25.10 -5.92
CA PHE A 242 14.41 24.68 -4.55
C PHE A 242 13.14 23.85 -4.47
N ILE A 243 13.24 22.72 -3.78
CA ILE A 243 12.12 21.84 -3.44
C ILE A 243 12.19 21.45 -1.96
N THR A 244 11.03 21.27 -1.33
CA THR A 244 10.93 20.74 0.04
C THR A 244 9.68 19.89 0.22
N GLY A 245 9.74 18.96 1.15
CA GLY A 245 8.68 18.02 1.44
C GLY A 245 9.13 16.94 2.41
N TRP A 246 8.54 15.76 2.27
CA TRP A 246 8.88 14.59 3.07
C TRP A 246 9.42 13.46 2.20
N VAL A 247 10.47 12.78 2.66
CA VAL A 247 10.74 11.38 2.29
C VAL A 247 10.14 10.52 3.39
N VAL A 248 9.26 9.60 2.99
CA VAL A 248 8.59 8.68 3.91
C VAL A 248 9.08 7.28 3.61
N ILE A 249 9.64 6.61 4.62
CA ILE A 249 10.09 5.22 4.55
C ILE A 249 9.13 4.39 5.41
N GLU A 250 8.55 3.35 4.81
CA GLU A 250 7.55 2.48 5.42
C GLU A 250 8.11 1.07 5.50
N VAL A 251 8.33 0.57 6.71
CA VAL A 251 8.81 -0.79 6.97
C VAL A 251 7.62 -1.63 7.45
N PRO A 252 7.03 -2.48 6.60
CA PRO A 252 5.92 -3.33 7.00
C PRO A 252 6.40 -4.52 7.85
N GLY A 253 5.54 -4.98 8.75
CA GLY A 253 5.58 -6.34 9.26
C GLY A 253 5.36 -7.35 8.14
N THR A 254 5.80 -8.59 8.35
CA THR A 254 5.65 -9.70 7.41
C THR A 254 4.80 -10.81 8.02
N PRO A 255 4.24 -11.75 7.24
CA PRO A 255 3.53 -12.89 7.80
C PRO A 255 4.36 -13.73 8.80
N LYS A 256 5.69 -13.80 8.62
CA LYS A 256 6.61 -14.49 9.53
C LYS A 256 6.99 -13.66 10.76
N HIS A 257 6.99 -12.33 10.62
CA HIS A 257 7.31 -11.36 11.67
C HIS A 257 6.29 -10.22 11.60
N PRO A 258 5.11 -10.38 12.25
CA PRO A 258 4.01 -9.42 12.12
C PRO A 258 4.35 -8.00 12.56
N GLU A 259 5.35 -7.86 13.42
CA GLU A 259 5.92 -6.57 13.80
C GLU A 259 7.05 -6.16 12.84
N PRO A 260 7.08 -4.91 12.36
CA PRO A 260 8.20 -4.31 11.65
C PRO A 260 9.54 -4.54 12.34
N ARG A 261 10.55 -4.87 11.55
CA ARG A 261 11.94 -4.87 12.00
C ARG A 261 12.48 -3.44 11.87
N PRO A 262 12.89 -2.78 12.97
CA PRO A 262 13.35 -1.41 12.91
C PRO A 262 14.64 -1.31 12.09
N ILE A 263 14.77 -0.20 11.36
CA ILE A 263 15.98 0.21 10.65
C ILE A 263 16.50 1.52 11.27
N ASP A 264 17.77 1.82 11.04
CA ASP A 264 18.34 3.10 11.43
C ASP A 264 18.15 4.12 10.31
N VAL A 265 17.62 5.30 10.64
CA VAL A 265 17.48 6.40 9.69
C VAL A 265 18.06 7.66 10.30
N THR A 266 18.99 8.30 9.60
CA THR A 266 19.62 9.56 10.01
C THR A 266 19.59 10.53 8.85
N ALA A 267 19.13 11.76 9.11
CA ALA A 267 19.11 12.84 8.14
C ALA A 267 20.25 13.82 8.42
N VAL A 268 21.02 14.16 7.40
CA VAL A 268 22.03 15.20 7.43
C VAL A 268 21.54 16.36 6.57
N TYR A 269 21.52 17.55 7.17
CA TYR A 269 21.16 18.79 6.49
C TYR A 269 22.38 19.68 6.44
N THR A 270 22.72 20.17 5.25
CA THR A 270 23.76 21.19 5.10
C THR A 270 23.22 22.37 4.33
N SER A 271 23.67 23.58 4.67
CA SER A 271 23.29 24.78 3.94
C SER A 271 24.33 25.88 3.96
N HIS A 272 24.29 26.69 2.91
CA HIS A 272 24.92 28.00 2.84
C HIS A 272 23.83 29.06 2.70
N GLY A 273 23.96 30.19 3.41
CA GLY A 273 23.16 31.39 3.13
C GLY A 273 23.62 32.09 1.85
N TRP A 274 22.81 33.03 1.36
CA TRP A 274 23.20 33.91 0.26
C TRP A 274 23.54 35.32 0.76
N ASP A 275 24.69 35.85 0.33
CA ASP A 275 24.91 37.30 0.28
C ASP A 275 24.20 37.84 -0.97
N LEU A 276 23.26 38.76 -0.76
CA LEU A 276 22.55 39.44 -1.85
C LEU A 276 23.03 40.90 -2.03
N SER A 277 23.97 41.38 -1.21
CA SER A 277 24.44 42.77 -1.22
C SER A 277 25.29 43.12 -2.45
N THR A 278 25.95 42.13 -3.06
CA THR A 278 26.90 42.31 -4.17
C THR A 278 26.25 42.16 -5.55
N GLY A 279 24.92 41.97 -5.64
CA GLY A 279 24.19 41.79 -6.90
C GLY A 279 24.40 40.42 -7.57
N LYS A 280 25.27 39.56 -7.02
CA LYS A 280 25.41 38.14 -7.38
C LYS A 280 25.30 37.30 -6.11
N PRO A 281 24.50 36.21 -6.09
CA PRO A 281 24.45 35.32 -4.92
C PRO A 281 25.84 34.72 -4.66
N THR A 282 26.44 35.07 -3.53
CA THR A 282 27.67 34.43 -3.04
C THR A 282 27.38 33.69 -1.74
N TYR A 283 28.04 32.55 -1.52
CA TYR A 283 27.81 31.75 -0.32
C TYR A 283 28.24 32.49 0.94
N MET A 284 27.39 32.48 1.97
CA MET A 284 27.70 33.00 3.30
C MET A 284 27.40 31.98 4.38
N GLY A 285 28.32 31.87 5.33
CA GLY A 285 28.19 30.95 6.46
C GLY A 285 28.11 29.48 6.02
N PHE A 286 28.02 28.58 6.99
CA PHE A 286 27.75 27.17 6.77
C PHE A 286 26.97 26.68 7.99
N ALA A 287 25.93 25.90 7.75
CA ALA A 287 25.17 25.24 8.80
C ALA A 287 25.05 23.75 8.46
N GLU A 288 25.23 22.92 9.48
CA GLU A 288 25.08 21.48 9.44
C GLU A 288 24.22 21.04 10.61
N ASP A 289 23.33 20.08 10.37
CA ASP A 289 22.58 19.39 11.40
C ASP A 289 22.45 17.90 11.06
N VAL A 290 22.53 17.05 12.09
CA VAL A 290 22.45 15.58 11.96
C VAL A 290 21.39 15.09 12.92
N VAL A 291 20.29 14.57 12.37
CA VAL A 291 19.08 14.24 13.12
C VAL A 291 18.76 12.76 12.99
N PRO A 292 18.75 11.99 14.09
CA PRO A 292 18.20 10.64 14.07
C PRO A 292 16.68 10.71 13.88
N VAL A 293 16.16 9.89 12.96
CA VAL A 293 14.73 9.84 12.65
C VAL A 293 14.15 8.59 13.27
N LEU A 294 13.27 8.77 14.25
CA LEU A 294 12.60 7.67 14.95
C LEU A 294 11.34 7.23 14.21
N PRO A 295 11.02 5.92 14.20
CA PRO A 295 9.81 5.43 13.57
C PRO A 295 8.57 5.82 14.37
N LYS A 296 7.47 6.04 13.65
CA LYS A 296 6.11 6.00 14.21
C LYS A 296 5.47 4.69 13.81
N ARG A 297 5.03 3.92 14.81
CA ARG A 297 4.24 2.70 14.61
C ARG A 297 2.85 3.08 14.12
N VAL A 298 2.52 2.71 12.89
CA VAL A 298 1.20 2.88 12.30
C VAL A 298 0.52 1.52 12.26
N LYS A 299 -0.59 1.43 12.99
CA LYS A 299 -1.53 0.32 12.87
C LYS A 299 -2.63 0.73 11.89
N PRO A 300 -3.16 -0.20 11.08
CA PRO A 300 -4.33 0.08 10.25
C PRO A 300 -5.55 0.51 11.06
#